data_AF-A0A965IVJ8-F1
#
_entry.id   AF-A0A965IVJ8-F1
#
_cell.length_a   1.000
_cell.length_b   1.000
_cell.length_c   1.000
_cell.angle_alpha   90.00
_cell.angle_beta   90.00
_cell.angle_gamma   90.00
#
_symmetry.space_group_name_H-M   'P 1'
#
loop_
_entity.id
_entity.type
_entity.pdbx_description
1 polymer ?
#
loop_
_entity_poly.entity_id
_entity_poly.type
_entity_poly.pdbx_seq_one_letter_code
_entity_poly.pdbx_strand_id
1 'polypeptide(L)'
;MLYRAREIDSTIDLNDVCRGDGFLFVRDGVGVAGRDVAATCDEPRLESLLGSLTCVPGSVTPPPGHGPAVFGTVPFLPSGTATFVLPRLCVTKDAAGRTFVTLSGPDESSVSQPALDEALNAATAVTRPVPTANSFTVEPRMDVDRYLSTVAAARDAVREGTLRKAVIARDITVRSTEPIDLHSVLLRLRASFGSSYRYSVNGFIGASPEL
;
A
#
# COMPACT_ATOMS: atom_id res chain seq x y z
N MET A 1 -14.82 16.86 0.73
CA MET A 1 -13.99 16.34 -0.38
C MET A 1 -14.94 15.70 -1.39
N LEU A 2 -14.74 15.91 -2.70
CA LEU A 2 -15.59 15.30 -3.71
C LEU A 2 -14.88 14.12 -4.37
N TYR A 3 -15.66 13.18 -4.91
CA TYR A 3 -15.12 12.15 -5.79
C TYR A 3 -16.04 11.87 -6.98
N ARG A 4 -15.43 11.46 -8.09
CA ARG A 4 -16.09 10.88 -9.26
C ARG A 4 -15.64 9.44 -9.40
N ALA A 5 -16.57 8.54 -9.70
CA ALA A 5 -16.31 7.13 -9.91
C ALA A 5 -16.81 6.67 -11.29
N ARG A 6 -16.14 5.65 -11.81
CA ARG A 6 -16.49 4.97 -13.05
C ARG A 6 -16.19 3.48 -12.92
N GLU A 7 -17.13 2.64 -13.33
CA GLU A 7 -16.85 1.23 -13.60
C GLU A 7 -16.14 1.11 -14.95
N ILE A 8 -15.12 0.24 -15.02
CA ILE A 8 -14.36 0.01 -16.24
C ILE A 8 -14.36 -1.48 -16.58
N ASP A 9 -14.44 -1.77 -17.87
CA ASP A 9 -14.37 -3.14 -18.41
C ASP A 9 -12.94 -3.57 -18.77
N SER A 10 -11.96 -2.67 -18.62
CA SER A 10 -10.57 -2.93 -18.99
C SER A 10 -9.82 -3.72 -17.92
N THR A 11 -8.95 -4.61 -18.37
CA THR A 11 -8.07 -5.39 -17.49
C THR A 11 -6.91 -4.52 -17.01
N ILE A 12 -7.11 -3.85 -15.87
CA ILE A 12 -6.05 -3.11 -15.19
C ILE A 12 -5.32 -4.01 -14.18
N ASP A 13 -3.98 -3.92 -14.17
CA ASP A 13 -3.14 -4.53 -13.16
C ASP A 13 -2.85 -3.54 -12.02
N LEU A 14 -3.29 -3.87 -10.81
CA LEU A 14 -3.14 -3.00 -9.64
C LEU A 14 -1.66 -2.74 -9.28
N ASN A 15 -0.73 -3.65 -9.60
CA ASN A 15 0.70 -3.41 -9.38
C ASN A 15 1.23 -2.35 -10.36
N ASP A 16 0.70 -2.32 -11.58
CA ASP A 16 1.09 -1.37 -12.62
C ASP A 16 0.44 0.02 -12.39
N VAL A 17 -0.70 0.07 -11.68
CA VAL A 17 -1.26 1.32 -11.13
C VAL A 17 -0.36 1.86 -10.00
N CYS A 18 0.01 1.01 -9.03
CA CYS A 18 0.86 1.43 -7.91
C CYS A 18 2.26 1.84 -8.35
N ARG A 19 2.88 1.11 -9.29
CA ARG A 19 4.28 1.32 -9.70
C ARG A 19 5.21 1.35 -8.47
N GLY A 20 6.20 2.24 -8.47
CA GLY A 20 7.11 2.45 -7.34
C GLY A 20 6.78 3.65 -6.46
N ASP A 21 5.78 4.46 -6.81
CA ASP A 21 5.47 5.73 -6.17
C ASP A 21 4.01 5.86 -5.68
N GLY A 22 3.18 4.85 -5.95
CA GLY A 22 1.79 4.80 -5.55
C GLY A 22 1.54 3.95 -4.30
N PHE A 23 0.26 3.60 -4.13
CA PHE A 23 -0.27 2.86 -3.00
C PHE A 23 -0.82 1.52 -3.46
N LEU A 24 -0.67 0.48 -2.66
CA LEU A 24 -1.13 -0.87 -2.99
C LEU A 24 -1.57 -1.61 -1.73
N PHE A 25 -2.69 -2.32 -1.86
CA PHE A 25 -3.08 -3.41 -0.98
C PHE A 25 -3.85 -4.43 -1.82
N VAL A 26 -3.20 -5.55 -2.17
CA VAL A 26 -3.73 -6.53 -3.13
C VAL A 26 -3.39 -7.95 -2.73
N ARG A 27 -4.31 -8.88 -2.96
CA ARG A 27 -4.10 -10.33 -2.87
C ARG A 27 -4.83 -11.02 -4.02
N ASP A 28 -4.19 -11.97 -4.70
CA ASP A 28 -4.79 -12.72 -5.81
C ASP A 28 -5.42 -11.83 -6.92
N GLY A 29 -4.88 -10.62 -7.11
CA GLY A 29 -5.39 -9.64 -8.07
C GLY A 29 -6.61 -8.83 -7.61
N VAL A 30 -7.08 -9.08 -6.40
CA VAL A 30 -8.21 -8.41 -5.73
C VAL A 30 -7.68 -7.41 -4.71
N GLY A 31 -8.25 -6.20 -4.68
CA GLY A 31 -7.86 -5.16 -3.73
C GLY A 31 -7.91 -3.78 -4.33
N VAL A 32 -6.97 -2.93 -3.90
CA VAL A 32 -6.94 -1.52 -4.27
C VAL A 32 -5.51 -1.06 -4.57
N ALA A 33 -5.38 -0.20 -5.58
CA ALA A 33 -4.18 0.57 -5.85
C ALA A 33 -4.52 2.05 -5.93
N GLY A 34 -3.58 2.92 -5.56
CA GLY A 34 -3.76 4.36 -5.58
C GLY A 34 -2.59 5.10 -6.23
N ARG A 35 -2.85 6.28 -6.77
CA ARG A 35 -1.83 7.22 -7.26
C ARG A 35 -2.12 8.65 -6.84
N ASP A 36 -1.03 9.40 -6.70
CA ASP A 36 -0.99 10.78 -6.21
C ASP A 36 -1.69 10.96 -4.87
N VAL A 37 -1.75 12.17 -4.34
CA VAL A 37 -2.32 12.46 -3.03
C VAL A 37 -3.37 13.55 -3.16
N ALA A 38 -4.60 13.25 -2.73
CA ALA A 38 -5.66 14.24 -2.59
C ALA A 38 -5.71 14.84 -1.19
N ALA A 39 -5.46 14.02 -0.16
CA ALA A 39 -5.38 14.49 1.22
C ALA A 39 -4.53 13.55 2.08
N THR A 40 -4.00 14.09 3.17
CA THR A 40 -3.35 13.33 4.25
C THR A 40 -3.97 13.70 5.59
N CYS A 41 -4.10 12.74 6.50
CA CYS A 41 -4.58 13.00 7.84
C CYS A 41 -3.90 12.09 8.87
N ASP A 42 -4.01 12.45 10.14
CA ASP A 42 -3.70 11.58 11.27
C ASP A 42 -4.92 10.74 11.64
N GLU A 43 -4.74 9.81 12.59
CA GLU A 43 -5.79 8.90 13.05
C GLU A 43 -7.05 9.62 13.57
N PRO A 44 -6.96 10.68 14.40
CA PRO A 44 -8.15 11.37 14.92
C PRO A 44 -9.01 12.03 13.83
N ARG A 45 -8.41 12.38 12.68
CA ARG A 45 -9.12 13.04 11.57
C ARG A 45 -9.59 12.06 10.50
N LEU A 46 -9.25 10.78 10.59
CA LEU A 46 -9.56 9.77 9.56
C LEU A 46 -11.06 9.62 9.34
N GLU A 47 -11.84 9.49 10.42
CA GLU A 47 -13.30 9.32 10.33
C GLU A 47 -13.96 10.57 9.72
N SER A 48 -13.51 11.77 10.12
CA SER A 48 -14.00 13.02 9.54
C SER A 48 -13.66 13.15 8.06
N LEU A 49 -12.44 12.76 7.65
CA LEU A 49 -12.05 12.75 6.23
C LEU A 49 -12.96 11.81 5.43
N LEU A 50 -13.14 10.57 5.89
CA LEU A 50 -13.98 9.56 5.23
C LEU A 50 -15.44 10.02 5.16
N GLY A 51 -15.99 10.57 6.24
CA GLY A 51 -17.36 11.10 6.30
C GLY A 51 -17.56 12.35 5.43
N SER A 52 -16.49 13.06 5.08
CA SER A 52 -16.56 14.25 4.21
C SER A 52 -16.58 13.94 2.71
N LEU A 53 -16.38 12.67 2.32
CA LEU A 53 -16.34 12.26 0.91
C LEU A 53 -17.74 12.20 0.33
N THR A 54 -17.98 12.99 -0.72
CA THR A 54 -19.28 13.05 -1.40
C THR A 54 -19.11 12.74 -2.88
N CYS A 55 -19.97 11.87 -3.41
CA CYS A 55 -20.00 11.55 -4.84
C CYS A 55 -20.59 12.74 -5.61
N VAL A 56 -19.94 13.16 -6.70
CA VAL A 56 -20.48 14.23 -7.55
C VAL A 56 -21.75 13.78 -8.30
N PRO A 57 -22.73 14.67 -8.54
CA PRO A 57 -23.90 14.35 -9.36
C PRO A 57 -23.52 13.79 -10.75
N GLY A 58 -24.27 12.79 -11.21
CA GLY A 58 -24.03 12.13 -12.50
C GLY A 58 -22.81 11.20 -12.54
N SER A 59 -22.14 10.96 -11.41
CA SER A 59 -21.14 9.90 -11.26
C SER A 59 -21.82 8.55 -11.01
N VAL A 60 -21.15 7.45 -11.36
CA VAL A 60 -21.54 6.12 -10.88
C VAL A 60 -21.38 6.09 -9.36
N THR A 61 -22.33 5.47 -8.66
CA THR A 61 -22.18 5.17 -7.22
C THR A 61 -21.55 3.79 -7.10
N PRO A 62 -20.28 3.69 -6.66
CA PRO A 62 -19.63 2.39 -6.54
C PRO A 62 -20.28 1.57 -5.41
N PRO A 63 -20.33 0.24 -5.54
CA PRO A 63 -20.77 -0.62 -4.44
C PRO A 63 -19.82 -0.48 -3.23
N PRO A 64 -20.25 -0.91 -2.03
CA PRO A 64 -19.38 -0.94 -0.85
C PRO A 64 -18.02 -1.59 -1.16
N GLY A 65 -16.94 -0.97 -0.68
CA GLY A 65 -15.57 -1.41 -0.93
C GLY A 65 -14.96 -1.00 -2.28
N HIS A 66 -15.70 -0.31 -3.16
CA HIS A 66 -15.22 0.11 -4.49
C HIS A 66 -15.06 1.64 -4.66
N GLY A 67 -15.38 2.40 -3.61
CA GLY A 67 -15.21 3.85 -3.55
C GLY A 67 -13.76 4.29 -3.32
N PRO A 68 -13.54 5.57 -3.00
CA PRO A 68 -12.24 6.05 -2.55
C PRO A 68 -11.75 5.25 -1.33
N ALA A 69 -10.46 4.95 -1.30
CA ALA A 69 -9.82 4.23 -0.20
C ALA A 69 -8.71 5.09 0.41
N VAL A 70 -8.48 4.91 1.71
CA VAL A 70 -7.39 5.56 2.44
C VAL A 70 -6.35 4.53 2.80
N PHE A 71 -5.07 4.87 2.63
CA PHE A 71 -3.93 4.02 2.91
C PHE A 71 -3.16 4.54 4.12
N GLY A 72 -2.63 3.67 4.95
CA GLY A 72 -1.81 4.08 6.08
C GLY A 72 -0.98 2.92 6.60
N THR A 73 0.03 3.26 7.40
CA THR A 73 0.83 2.30 8.16
C THR A 73 0.71 2.65 9.63
N VAL A 74 0.25 1.69 10.43
CA VAL A 74 0.14 1.87 11.89
C VAL A 74 1.40 1.31 12.55
N PRO A 75 2.10 2.08 13.39
CA PRO A 75 3.29 1.60 14.09
C PRO A 75 3.00 0.43 15.04
N PHE A 76 4.01 -0.41 15.27
CA PHE A 76 3.91 -1.51 16.24
C PHE A 76 3.72 -1.02 17.68
N LEU A 77 4.36 0.10 18.05
CA LEU A 77 4.21 0.69 19.38
C LEU A 77 2.91 1.52 19.44
N PRO A 78 2.06 1.34 20.47
CA PRO A 78 0.81 2.09 20.61
C PRO A 78 0.98 3.61 20.73
N SER A 79 2.16 4.08 21.13
CA SER A 79 2.49 5.51 21.20
C SER A 79 2.93 6.12 19.87
N GLY A 80 3.11 5.28 18.84
CA GLY A 80 3.49 5.74 17.51
C GLY A 80 2.33 6.44 16.80
N THR A 81 2.66 7.43 15.98
CA THR A 81 1.68 8.15 15.17
C THR A 81 1.47 7.45 13.83
N ALA A 82 0.21 7.19 13.47
CA ALA A 82 -0.16 6.74 12.14
C ALA A 82 -0.51 7.94 11.24
N THR A 83 -0.09 7.88 9.99
CA THR A 83 -0.52 8.83 8.95
C THR A 83 -1.26 8.07 7.87
N PHE A 84 -2.33 8.69 7.40
CA PHE A 84 -3.25 8.16 6.41
C PHE A 84 -3.26 9.07 5.19
N VAL A 85 -3.40 8.46 4.01
CA VAL A 85 -3.35 9.12 2.72
C VAL A 85 -4.57 8.71 1.92
N LEU A 86 -5.35 9.69 1.48
CA LEU A 86 -6.35 9.53 0.44
C LEU A 86 -5.68 9.79 -0.91
N PRO A 87 -5.49 8.76 -1.75
CA PRO A 87 -4.94 8.97 -3.08
C PRO A 87 -5.89 9.79 -3.94
N ARG A 88 -5.32 10.52 -4.91
CA ARG A 88 -6.14 11.23 -5.90
C ARG A 88 -6.88 10.26 -6.79
N LEU A 89 -6.19 9.24 -7.30
CA LEU A 89 -6.78 8.14 -8.07
C LEU A 89 -6.77 6.87 -7.22
N CYS A 90 -7.89 6.18 -7.10
CA CYS A 90 -7.95 4.80 -6.60
C CYS A 90 -8.55 3.88 -7.66
N VAL A 91 -7.96 2.71 -7.84
CA VAL A 91 -8.49 1.61 -8.66
C VAL A 91 -8.77 0.44 -7.74
N THR A 92 -10.03 0.02 -7.66
CA THR A 92 -10.46 -1.14 -6.87
C THR A 92 -10.86 -2.27 -7.80
N LYS A 93 -10.59 -3.51 -7.38
CA LYS A 93 -10.95 -4.72 -8.11
C LYS A 93 -11.42 -5.80 -7.16
N ASP A 94 -12.59 -6.39 -7.44
CA ASP A 94 -13.11 -7.51 -6.68
C ASP A 94 -12.76 -8.88 -7.28
N ALA A 95 -13.15 -9.95 -6.58
CA ALA A 95 -12.91 -11.33 -7.01
C ALA A 95 -13.71 -11.74 -8.25
N ALA A 96 -14.81 -11.05 -8.56
CA ALA A 96 -15.55 -11.23 -9.80
C ALA A 96 -14.90 -10.48 -10.98
N GLY A 97 -13.86 -9.69 -10.73
CA GLY A 97 -13.14 -8.91 -11.71
C GLY A 97 -13.74 -7.53 -11.98
N ARG A 98 -14.82 -7.14 -11.28
CA ARG A 98 -15.39 -5.79 -11.41
C ARG A 98 -14.36 -4.78 -10.95
N THR A 99 -14.15 -3.77 -11.79
CA THR A 99 -13.09 -2.79 -11.58
C THR A 99 -13.68 -1.39 -11.57
N PHE A 100 -13.41 -0.63 -10.51
CA PHE A 100 -13.87 0.74 -10.37
C PHE A 100 -12.67 1.67 -10.24
N VAL A 101 -12.77 2.83 -10.86
CA VAL A 101 -11.83 3.93 -10.73
C VAL A 101 -12.52 5.06 -10.02
N THR A 102 -11.91 5.60 -8.97
CA THR A 102 -12.36 6.81 -8.29
C THR A 102 -11.29 7.89 -8.33
N LEU A 103 -11.71 9.12 -8.63
CA LEU A 103 -10.88 10.32 -8.60
C LEU A 103 -11.40 11.24 -7.51
N SER A 104 -10.56 11.57 -6.53
CA SER A 104 -10.88 12.41 -5.38
C SER A 104 -10.24 13.80 -5.53
N GLY A 105 -10.93 14.84 -5.08
CA GLY A 105 -10.44 16.21 -5.16
C GLY A 105 -11.32 17.24 -4.43
N PRO A 106 -10.82 18.47 -4.24
CA PRO A 106 -11.46 19.48 -3.40
C PRO A 106 -12.80 19.99 -3.94
N ASP A 107 -12.98 19.98 -5.27
CA ASP A 107 -14.14 20.55 -5.97
C ASP A 107 -14.50 19.77 -7.24
N GLU A 108 -15.63 20.10 -7.86
CA GLU A 108 -16.15 19.38 -9.04
C GLU A 108 -15.21 19.48 -10.25
N SER A 109 -14.49 20.59 -10.41
CA SER A 109 -13.57 20.78 -11.53
C SER A 109 -12.38 19.82 -11.43
N SER A 110 -11.90 19.62 -10.20
CA SER A 110 -10.78 18.74 -9.88
C SER A 110 -11.10 17.25 -10.07
N VAL A 111 -12.38 16.89 -10.13
CA VAL A 111 -12.89 15.52 -10.38
C VAL A 111 -13.78 15.45 -11.62
N SER A 112 -13.58 16.37 -12.56
CA SER A 112 -14.31 16.38 -13.84
C SER A 112 -14.05 15.10 -14.65
N GLN A 113 -14.94 14.80 -15.61
CA GLN A 113 -14.77 13.64 -16.49
C GLN A 113 -13.42 13.68 -17.26
N PRO A 114 -12.99 14.81 -17.84
CA PRO A 114 -11.66 14.90 -18.46
C PRO A 114 -10.51 14.65 -17.49
N ALA A 115 -10.61 15.12 -16.24
CA ALA A 115 -9.57 14.88 -15.23
C ALA A 115 -9.49 13.38 -14.85
N LEU A 116 -10.63 12.70 -14.76
CA LEU A 116 -10.67 11.25 -14.53
C LEU A 116 -10.07 10.47 -15.71
N ASP A 117 -10.33 10.90 -16.94
CA ASP A 117 -9.78 10.29 -18.14
C ASP A 117 -8.26 10.47 -18.22
N GLU A 118 -7.77 11.67 -17.94
CA GLU A 118 -6.33 11.97 -17.87
C GLU A 118 -5.63 11.12 -16.81
N ALA A 119 -6.15 11.09 -15.58
CA ALA A 119 -5.56 10.32 -14.50
C ALA A 119 -5.58 8.80 -14.80
N LEU A 120 -6.66 8.29 -15.40
CA LEU A 120 -6.74 6.90 -15.80
C LEU A 120 -5.74 6.56 -16.92
N ASN A 121 -5.63 7.41 -17.94
CA ASN A 121 -4.66 7.24 -19.02
C ASN A 121 -3.22 7.26 -18.50
N ALA A 122 -2.91 8.18 -17.58
CA ALA A 122 -1.60 8.25 -16.94
C ALA A 122 -1.30 6.98 -16.12
N ALA A 123 -2.30 6.42 -15.42
CA ALA A 123 -2.17 5.20 -14.65
C ALA A 123 -1.96 3.95 -15.52
N THR A 124 -2.59 3.89 -16.70
CA THR A 124 -2.47 2.75 -17.63
C THR A 124 -1.27 2.85 -18.58
N ALA A 125 -0.72 4.04 -18.83
CA ALA A 125 0.50 4.27 -19.58
C ALA A 125 1.75 3.84 -18.79
N VAL A 126 1.93 2.52 -18.61
CA VAL A 126 2.94 1.93 -17.73
C VAL A 126 4.19 1.60 -18.52
N THR A 127 5.32 2.15 -18.11
CA THR A 127 6.64 1.68 -18.54
C THR A 127 7.13 0.69 -17.50
N ARG A 128 7.17 -0.60 -17.83
CA ARG A 128 7.67 -1.61 -16.90
C ARG A 128 9.17 -1.43 -16.70
N PRO A 129 9.66 -1.63 -15.47
CA PRO A 129 11.07 -1.44 -15.21
C PRO A 129 11.90 -2.48 -15.94
N VAL A 130 13.04 -2.00 -16.47
CA VAL A 130 14.01 -2.82 -17.18
C VAL A 130 14.97 -3.42 -16.14
N PRO A 131 15.29 -4.72 -16.21
CA PRO A 131 16.29 -5.32 -15.32
C PRO A 131 17.62 -4.58 -15.43
N THR A 132 18.11 -4.08 -14.29
CA THR A 132 19.45 -3.49 -14.19
C THR A 132 20.37 -4.41 -13.40
N ALA A 133 21.64 -4.46 -13.79
CA ALA A 133 22.67 -5.03 -12.94
C ALA A 133 22.90 -4.07 -11.78
N ASN A 134 22.67 -4.54 -10.55
CA ASN A 134 22.84 -3.74 -9.35
C ASN A 134 23.62 -4.56 -8.32
N SER A 135 24.41 -3.87 -7.50
CA SER A 135 25.20 -4.49 -6.46
C SER A 135 24.60 -4.17 -5.10
N PHE A 136 24.54 -5.18 -4.23
CA PHE A 136 23.92 -5.06 -2.92
C PHE A 136 24.91 -5.45 -1.83
N THR A 137 24.95 -4.65 -0.77
CA THR A 137 25.62 -5.00 0.49
C THR A 137 24.54 -5.29 1.53
N VAL A 138 24.66 -6.41 2.24
CA VAL A 138 23.66 -6.88 3.20
C VAL A 138 24.32 -7.03 4.56
N GLU A 139 23.82 -6.31 5.55
CA GLU A 139 24.42 -6.23 6.88
C GLU A 139 23.35 -6.36 7.98
N PRO A 140 23.60 -7.14 9.05
CA PRO A 140 22.72 -7.12 10.21
C PRO A 140 22.84 -5.75 10.89
N ARG A 141 21.71 -5.16 11.30
CA ARG A 141 21.76 -3.89 12.05
C ARG A 141 21.89 -4.14 13.56
N MET A 142 21.22 -5.18 14.06
CA MET A 142 21.48 -5.72 15.39
C MET A 142 22.67 -6.68 15.33
N ASP A 143 23.62 -6.50 16.24
CA ASP A 143 24.71 -7.45 16.47
C ASP A 143 24.19 -8.88 16.72
N VAL A 144 24.85 -9.88 16.14
CA VAL A 144 24.38 -11.27 16.16
C VAL A 144 24.42 -11.85 17.58
N ASP A 145 25.49 -11.58 18.34
CA ASP A 145 25.63 -12.07 19.70
C ASP A 145 24.60 -11.41 20.64
N ARG A 146 24.30 -10.14 20.39
CA ARG A 146 23.19 -9.45 21.06
C ARG A 146 21.84 -10.09 20.74
N TYR A 147 21.57 -10.45 19.49
CA TYR A 147 20.32 -11.13 19.12
C TYR A 147 20.20 -12.48 19.84
N LEU A 148 21.25 -13.29 19.81
CA LEU A 148 21.27 -14.62 20.44
C LEU A 148 21.11 -14.55 21.96
N SER A 149 21.77 -13.60 22.62
CA SER A 149 21.61 -13.39 24.07
C SER A 149 20.20 -12.91 24.44
N THR A 150 19.57 -12.08 23.60
CA THR A 150 18.17 -11.66 23.77
C THR A 150 17.21 -12.85 23.65
N VAL A 151 17.44 -13.75 22.68
CA VAL A 151 16.67 -14.99 22.51
C VAL A 151 16.84 -15.93 23.72
N ALA A 152 18.06 -16.10 24.22
CA ALA A 152 18.34 -16.92 25.40
C ALA A 152 17.63 -16.36 26.65
N ALA A 153 17.71 -15.06 26.89
CA ALA A 153 17.04 -14.41 28.01
C ALA A 153 15.51 -14.58 27.95
N ALA A 154 14.90 -14.40 26.78
CA ALA A 154 13.46 -14.60 26.61
C ALA A 154 13.04 -16.07 26.83
N ARG A 155 13.85 -17.04 26.37
CA ARG A 155 13.64 -18.46 26.64
C ARG A 155 13.66 -18.76 28.13
N ASP A 156 14.65 -18.24 28.85
CA ASP A 156 14.82 -18.50 30.29
C ASP A 156 13.67 -17.88 31.09
N ALA A 157 13.24 -16.66 30.75
CA ALA A 157 12.04 -16.03 31.31
C ALA A 157 10.76 -16.86 31.08
N VAL A 158 10.63 -17.50 29.90
CA VAL A 158 9.50 -18.41 29.64
C VAL A 158 9.57 -19.67 30.49
N ARG A 159 10.76 -20.24 30.69
CA ARG A 159 10.96 -21.43 31.55
C ARG A 159 10.71 -21.15 33.02
N GLU A 160 11.07 -19.95 33.48
CA GLU A 160 10.82 -19.47 34.84
C GLU A 160 9.36 -19.05 35.05
N GLY A 161 8.55 -19.00 34.00
CA GLY A 161 7.13 -18.63 34.07
C GLY A 161 6.89 -17.13 34.19
N THR A 162 7.92 -16.28 34.05
CA THR A 162 7.79 -14.82 34.07
C THR A 162 7.24 -14.26 32.76
N LEU A 163 7.41 -15.01 31.66
CA LEU A 163 6.78 -14.74 30.37
C LEU A 163 6.07 -16.00 29.84
N ARG A 164 5.02 -15.81 29.03
CA ARG A 164 4.35 -16.93 28.34
C ARG A 164 4.86 -17.16 26.92
N LYS A 165 5.14 -16.08 26.19
CA LYS A 165 5.62 -16.08 24.80
C LYS A 165 6.34 -14.77 24.52
N ALA A 166 7.40 -14.83 23.73
CA ALA A 166 8.06 -13.66 23.15
C ALA A 166 8.21 -13.87 21.64
N VAL A 167 8.06 -12.79 20.86
CA VAL A 167 8.40 -12.75 19.43
C VAL A 167 9.55 -11.76 19.29
N ILE A 168 10.68 -12.23 18.76
CA ILE A 168 11.91 -11.42 18.63
C ILE A 168 12.23 -11.31 17.15
N ALA A 169 12.15 -10.08 16.63
CA ALA A 169 12.56 -9.75 15.28
C ALA A 169 14.01 -9.24 15.25
N ARG A 170 14.64 -9.36 14.09
CA ARG A 170 15.92 -8.72 13.78
C ARG A 170 15.81 -8.01 12.45
N ASP A 171 16.42 -6.84 12.35
CA ASP A 171 16.48 -6.07 11.12
C ASP A 171 17.79 -6.30 10.37
N ILE A 172 17.70 -6.21 9.04
CA ILE A 172 18.81 -6.30 8.11
C ILE A 172 18.78 -5.02 7.28
N THR A 173 19.94 -4.39 7.12
CA THR A 173 20.12 -3.27 6.21
C THR A 173 20.63 -3.80 4.87
N VAL A 174 19.93 -3.46 3.79
CA VAL A 174 20.40 -3.72 2.43
C VAL A 174 20.75 -2.38 1.79
N ARG A 175 22.00 -2.22 1.38
CA ARG A 175 22.49 -1.05 0.64
C ARG A 175 22.66 -1.41 -0.82
N SER A 176 22.37 -0.46 -1.69
CA SER A 176 22.39 -0.62 -3.14
C SER A 176 23.20 0.52 -3.75
N THR A 177 23.96 0.24 -4.80
CA THR A 177 24.72 1.27 -5.54
C THR A 177 23.82 2.22 -6.33
N GLU A 178 22.66 1.74 -6.75
CA GLU A 178 21.62 2.51 -7.44
C GLU A 178 20.33 2.59 -6.61
N PRO A 179 19.41 3.52 -6.87
CA PRO A 179 18.10 3.53 -6.24
C PRO A 179 17.37 2.19 -6.40
N ILE A 180 16.78 1.69 -5.31
CA ILE A 180 15.98 0.47 -5.36
C ILE A 180 14.65 0.80 -6.03
N ASP A 181 14.41 0.23 -7.20
CA ASP A 181 13.14 0.36 -7.90
C ASP A 181 12.06 -0.48 -7.20
N LEU A 182 11.12 0.21 -6.53
CA LEU A 182 10.03 -0.43 -5.79
C LEU A 182 9.03 -1.16 -6.70
N HIS A 183 8.83 -0.71 -7.95
CA HIS A 183 7.95 -1.43 -8.89
C HIS A 183 8.55 -2.81 -9.22
N SER A 184 9.86 -2.83 -9.48
CA SER A 184 10.64 -4.05 -9.64
C SER A 184 10.57 -4.99 -8.43
N VAL A 185 10.54 -4.46 -7.21
CA VAL A 185 10.40 -5.27 -5.99
C VAL A 185 8.98 -5.83 -5.88
N LEU A 186 7.94 -5.03 -6.10
CA LEU A 186 6.54 -5.49 -6.05
C LEU A 186 6.26 -6.59 -7.07
N LEU A 187 6.80 -6.48 -8.29
CA LEU A 187 6.66 -7.53 -9.31
C LEU A 187 7.35 -8.83 -8.90
N ARG A 188 8.53 -8.75 -8.26
CA ARG A 188 9.22 -9.93 -7.69
C ARG A 188 8.44 -10.53 -6.51
N LEU A 189 7.91 -9.70 -5.62
CA LEU A 189 7.07 -10.14 -4.51
C LEU A 189 5.81 -10.85 -5.01
N ARG A 190 5.20 -10.36 -6.10
CA ARG A 190 4.07 -11.04 -6.75
C ARG A 190 4.46 -12.41 -7.29
N ALA A 191 5.61 -12.52 -7.96
CA ALA A 191 6.06 -13.79 -8.52
C ALA A 191 6.40 -14.83 -7.43
N SER A 192 7.02 -14.39 -6.32
CA SER A 192 7.46 -15.28 -5.24
C SER A 192 6.39 -15.58 -4.18
N PHE A 193 5.47 -14.64 -3.94
CA PHE A 193 4.47 -14.67 -2.88
C PHE A 193 3.07 -14.35 -3.43
N GLY A 194 2.63 -15.16 -4.39
CA GLY A 194 1.39 -14.94 -5.15
C GLY A 194 0.14 -14.80 -4.27
N SER A 195 0.03 -15.63 -3.23
CA SER A 195 -1.11 -15.76 -2.32
C SER A 195 -1.07 -14.84 -1.09
N SER A 196 -0.02 -14.02 -0.95
CA SER A 196 0.12 -13.06 0.14
C SER A 196 -0.56 -11.72 -0.18
N TYR A 197 -0.94 -10.99 0.88
CA TYR A 197 -1.28 -9.57 0.81
C TYR A 197 -0.03 -8.77 0.50
N ARG A 198 0.05 -8.26 -0.72
CA ARG A 198 1.09 -7.34 -1.15
C ARG A 198 0.65 -5.92 -0.87
N TYR A 199 1.55 -5.13 -0.31
CA TYR A 199 1.27 -3.75 0.04
C TYR A 199 2.41 -2.82 -0.30
N SER A 200 2.08 -1.56 -0.54
CA SER A 200 2.99 -0.44 -0.71
C SER A 200 2.33 0.83 -0.20
N VAL A 201 2.93 1.47 0.80
CA VAL A 201 2.46 2.74 1.35
C VAL A 201 3.66 3.57 1.75
N ASN A 202 3.88 4.73 1.12
CA ASN A 202 4.98 5.65 1.44
C ASN A 202 6.37 4.97 1.51
N GLY A 203 6.66 4.05 0.59
CA GLY A 203 7.92 3.29 0.55
C GLY A 203 8.00 2.11 1.53
N PHE A 204 7.00 1.93 2.41
CA PHE A 204 6.85 0.71 3.20
C PHE A 204 6.14 -0.37 2.37
N ILE A 205 6.88 -1.41 1.99
CA ILE A 205 6.42 -2.45 1.08
C ILE A 205 6.58 -3.85 1.68
N GLY A 206 5.76 -4.80 1.24
CA GLY A 206 5.89 -6.18 1.69
C GLY A 206 4.85 -7.13 1.09
N ALA A 207 4.95 -8.39 1.51
CA ALA A 207 4.03 -9.46 1.16
C ALA A 207 3.73 -10.30 2.41
N SER A 208 2.60 -10.04 3.08
CA SER A 208 2.19 -10.74 4.30
C SER A 208 1.24 -11.90 3.99
N PRO A 209 1.46 -13.12 4.52
CA PRO A 209 0.46 -14.19 4.44
C PRO A 209 -0.68 -14.01 5.46
N GLU A 210 -0.51 -13.14 6.47
CA GLU A 210 -1.48 -12.87 7.53
C GLU A 210 -2.32 -11.64 7.20
N LEU A 211 -3.62 -11.70 7.52
CA LEU A 211 -4.61 -10.61 7.42
C LEU A 211 -4.74 -9.88 8.76
#